data_AF-A0A1D6I1N5-F1
#
_entry.id   AF-A0A1D6I1N5-F1
#
_cell.length_a   1.000
_cell.length_b   1.000
_cell.length_c   1.000
_cell.angle_alpha   90.00
_cell.angle_beta   90.00
_cell.angle_gamma   90.00
#
_symmetry.space_group_name_H-M   'P 1'
#
loop_
_entity.id
_entity.type
_entity.pdbx_description
1 polymer ?
#
loop_
_entity_poly.entity_id
_entity_poly.type
_entity_poly.pdbx_seq_one_letter_code
_entity_poly.pdbx_strand_id
1 'polypeptide(L)' 'MGKITEKDIMMICDQFQRLDTGSCGKITLSDLLESHHLVSEPRDKKKGKKS' A
#
# COMPACT_ATOMS: atom_id res chain seq x y z
N MET A 1 -18.94 21.29 12.97
CA MET A 1 -17.87 20.34 12.62
C MET A 1 -16.56 20.85 13.21
N GLY A 2 -15.80 19.99 13.87
CA GLY A 2 -14.53 20.36 14.49
C GLY A 2 -13.57 20.97 13.46
N LYS A 3 -12.71 21.90 13.91
CA LYS A 3 -11.65 22.46 13.07
C LYS A 3 -10.63 21.37 12.78
N ILE A 4 -10.15 21.29 11.54
CA ILE A 4 -8.97 20.49 11.19
C ILE A 4 -7.77 21.17 11.88
N THR A 5 -7.04 20.38 12.66
CA THR A 5 -5.85 20.82 13.39
C THR A 5 -4.59 20.39 12.64
N GLU A 6 -3.46 20.98 13.01
CA GLU A 6 -2.15 20.56 12.50
C GLU A 6 -1.87 19.08 12.72
N LYS A 7 -2.37 18.52 13.83
CA LYS A 7 -2.27 17.09 14.13
C LYS A 7 -2.95 16.23 13.07
N ASP A 8 -4.13 16.64 12.61
CA ASP A 8 -4.87 15.90 11.59
C ASP A 8 -4.13 15.93 10.24
N ILE A 9 -3.50 17.06 9.92
CA ILE A 9 -2.66 17.21 8.71
C ILE A 9 -1.43 16.30 8.81
N MET A 10 -0.71 16.33 9.94
CA MET A 10 0.46 15.47 10.16
C MET A 10 0.12 13.99 10.02
N MET A 11 -1.01 13.54 10.56
CA MET A 11 -1.43 12.14 10.44
C MET A 11 -1.61 11.71 8.99
N ILE A 12 -2.14 12.59 8.13
CA ILE A 12 -2.28 12.32 6.71
C ILE A 12 -0.91 12.28 6.03
N CYS A 13 -0.02 13.21 6.34
CA CYS A 13 1.34 13.23 5.81
C CYS A 13 2.13 11.96 6.16
N ASP A 14 2.07 11.52 7.42
CA ASP A 14 2.76 10.30 7.88
C ASP A 14 2.25 9.04 7.16
N GLN A 15 0.93 8.93 6.96
CA GLN A 15 0.35 7.82 6.21
C GLN A 15 0.74 7.87 4.73
N PHE A 16 0.70 9.07 4.14
CA PHE A 16 1.06 9.28 2.75
C PHE A 16 2.53 8.91 2.49
N GLN A 17 3.45 9.37 3.34
CA GLN A 17 4.89 9.09 3.20
C GLN A 17 5.21 7.59 3.29
N ARG A 18 4.41 6.82 4.02
CA ARG A 18 4.57 5.36 4.10
C ARG A 18 4.10 4.63 2.83
N LEU A 19 3.16 5.24 2.09
CA LEU A 19 2.64 4.69 0.84
C LEU A 19 3.45 5.17 -0.38
N ASP A 20 3.86 6.45 -0.40
CA ASP A 20 4.69 7.04 -1.44
C ASP A 20 6.18 6.75 -1.17
N THR A 21 6.57 5.47 -1.22
CA THR A 21 7.95 5.03 -1.00
C THR A 21 8.95 5.68 -1.98
N GLY A 22 8.48 6.11 -3.16
CA GLY A 22 9.26 6.84 -4.15
C GLY A 22 9.38 8.34 -3.89
N SER A 23 8.68 8.89 -2.88
CA SER A 23 8.61 10.33 -2.59
C SER A 23 8.26 11.19 -3.82
N CYS A 24 7.41 10.66 -4.70
CA CYS A 24 7.06 11.27 -5.98
C CYS A 24 5.81 12.16 -5.92
N GLY A 25 5.19 12.26 -4.74
CA GLY A 25 3.98 13.05 -4.49
C GLY A 25 2.70 12.38 -5.01
N LYS A 26 2.75 11.08 -5.29
CA LYS A 26 1.60 10.31 -5.80
C LYS A 26 1.59 8.92 -5.17
N ILE A 27 0.39 8.39 -4.97
CA ILE A 27 0.18 6.99 -4.63
C ILE A 27 -0.53 6.29 -5.78
N THR A 28 -0.15 5.05 -6.04
CA THR A 28 -0.71 4.19 -7.07
C THR A 28 -1.51 3.06 -6.43
N LEU A 29 -2.29 2.34 -7.25
CA LEU A 29 -3.02 1.16 -6.79
C LEU A 29 -2.08 0.08 -6.25
N SER A 30 -0.89 -0.07 -6.85
CA SER A 30 0.11 -1.03 -6.39
C SER A 30 0.57 -0.73 -4.96
N ASP A 31 0.85 0.55 -4.66
CA ASP A 31 1.29 0.99 -3.32
C ASP A 31 0.26 0.64 -2.25
N LEU A 32 -1.03 0.80 -2.57
CA LEU A 32 -2.13 0.42 -1.68
C LEU A 32 -2.21 -1.10 -1.47
N LEU A 33 -2.13 -1.88 -2.55
CA LEU A 33 -2.22 -3.34 -2.47
C LEU A 33 -1.03 -3.95 -1.72
N GLU A 34 0.16 -3.39 -1.87
CA GLU A 34 1.38 -3.78 -1.16
C GLU A 34 1.27 -3.49 0.34
N SER A 35 0.79 -2.30 0.72
CA SER A 35 0.62 -1.92 2.12
C SER A 35 -0.32 -2.87 2.90
N HIS A 36 -1.34 -3.41 2.22
CA HIS A 36 -2.31 -4.34 2.79
C HIS A 36 -1.86 -5.81 2.72
N HIS A 37 -0.65 -6.11 2.24
CA HIS A 37 -0.16 -7.48 2.00
C HIS A 37 -1.12 -8.29 1.10
N LEU A 38 -1.92 -7.62 0.27
CA LEU A 38 -2.91 -8.25 -0.62
C LEU A 38 -2.27 -8.77 -1.90
N VAL A 39 -1.03 -8.35 -2.19
CA VAL A 39 -0.13 -8.99 -3.17
C VAL A 39 0.34 -10.32 -2.58
N SER A 40 -0.59 -11.27 -2.56
CA SER A 40 -0.32 -12.65 -2.22
C SER A 40 0.50 -13.29 -3.34
N GLU A 41 1.58 -13.96 -2.94
CA GLU A 41 2.54 -14.74 -3.71
C GLU A 41 1.96 -15.38 -4.99
N PRO A 42 2.77 -15.55 -6.06
CA PRO A 42 2.40 -16.40 -7.17
C PRO A 42 2.11 -17.79 -6.63
N ARG A 43 0.84 -18.19 -6.59
CA ARG A 43 0.46 -19.58 -6.33
C ARG A 43 1.09 -20.43 -7.42
N ASP A 44 2.25 -21.01 -7.14
CA ASP A 44 2.98 -21.92 -7.99
C ASP A 44 2.02 -22.98 -8.53
N LYS A 45 1.64 -22.83 -9.80
CA LYS A 45 1.00 -23.91 -10.55
C LYS A 45 2.06 -24.95 -10.83
N LYS A 46 2.36 -25.82 -9.86
CA LYS A 46 3.18 -27.01 -10.15
C LYS A 46 2.34 -28.01 -10.95
N LYS A 47 2.46 -27.84 -12.26
CA LYS A 47 2.06 -28.73 -13.35
C LYS A 47 2.40 -30.18 -13.00
N GLY A 48 1.45 -31.08 -13.24
CA GLY A 48 1.43 -32.43 -12.71
C GLY A 48 2.61 -33.34 -13.06
N LYS A 49 2.65 -34.47 -12.35
CA LYS A 49 3.43 -35.64 -12.73
C LYS A 49 2.45 -36.81 -12.76
N LYS A 50 2.08 -37.25 -13.97
CA LYS A 50 1.47 -38.56 -14.19
C LYS A 50 2.48 -39.61 -13.74
N SER A 51 2.05 -40.57 -12.95
CA SER A 51 2.68 -41.89 -12.81
C SER A 51 1.61 -42.95 -12.86
#